data_AF-A0A3C1UJ37-F1
#
_entry.id   AF-A0A3C1UJ37-F1
#
_cell.length_a   1.000
_cell.length_b   1.000
_cell.length_c   1.000
_cell.angle_alpha   90.00
_cell.angle_beta   90.00
_cell.angle_gamma   90.00
#
_symmetry.space_group_name_H-M   'P 1'
#
loop_
_entity.id
_entity.type
_entity.pdbx_description
1 polymer ?
#
loop_
_entity_poly.entity_id
_entity_poly.type
_entity_poly.pdbx_seq_one_letter_code
_entity_poly.pdbx_strand_id
1 'polypeptide(L)'
;MQRITLQKNLKFRVLEAGSQLATNNFQKMLMISAISAGIVLLSGLILFAATKPAVSKLEKSGALATVSAAGAAPAVGGFQTSSINIANNGLTYIQGARVTEITGNTIKTSMSLNSNTFDWVIETSGATKLINHLGQKQTISDIKVGDYLMVTGKLLESKGSYIINAEFVRE
;
A
#
# COMPACT_ATOMS: atom_id res chain seq x y z
N MET A 1 41.13 -48.62 22.63
CA MET A 1 39.64 -48.65 22.52
C MET A 1 38.89 -47.58 23.33
N GLN A 2 39.53 -46.57 23.94
CA GLN A 2 38.83 -45.57 24.77
C GLN A 2 38.37 -44.29 24.03
N ARG A 3 38.87 -44.01 22.81
CA ARG A 3 38.57 -42.76 22.09
C ARG A 3 37.21 -42.72 21.39
N ILE A 4 36.58 -43.88 21.14
CA ILE A 4 35.31 -43.96 20.40
C ILE A 4 34.12 -43.62 21.31
N THR A 5 34.22 -43.86 22.62
CA THR A 5 33.14 -43.60 23.58
C THR A 5 32.94 -42.09 23.85
N LEU A 6 34.00 -41.28 23.78
CA LEU A 6 33.94 -39.84 24.06
C LEU A 6 33.21 -39.03 22.97
N GLN A 7 33.28 -39.46 21.70
CA GLN A 7 32.66 -38.73 20.59
C GLN A 7 31.12 -38.86 20.56
N LYS A 8 30.57 -39.97 21.08
CA LYS A 8 29.10 -40.16 21.14
C LYS A 8 28.41 -39.25 22.16
N ASN A 9 29.08 -38.95 23.28
CA ASN A 9 28.49 -38.11 24.33
C ASN A 9 28.45 -36.61 23.98
N LEU A 10 29.35 -36.12 23.12
CA LEU A 10 29.31 -34.73 22.65
C LEU A 10 28.17 -34.49 21.66
N LYS A 11 27.88 -35.44 20.77
CA LYS A 11 26.82 -35.27 19.77
C LYS A 11 25.42 -35.27 20.38
N PHE A 12 25.22 -35.95 21.51
CA PHE A 12 23.92 -35.98 22.19
C PHE A 12 23.59 -34.66 22.90
N ARG A 13 24.58 -33.98 23.48
CA ARG A 13 24.36 -32.71 24.20
C ARG A 13 24.05 -31.52 23.29
N VAL A 14 24.47 -31.54 22.03
CA VAL A 14 24.20 -30.46 21.07
C VAL A 14 22.75 -30.49 20.57
N LEU A 15 22.10 -31.66 20.56
CA LEU A 15 20.69 -31.80 20.14
C LEU A 15 19.69 -31.31 21.20
N GLU A 16 20.07 -31.32 22.48
CA GLU A 16 19.16 -30.94 23.58
C GLU A 16 19.10 -29.42 23.82
N ALA A 17 20.17 -28.69 23.49
CA ALA A 17 20.21 -27.23 23.62
C ALA A 17 19.35 -26.48 22.58
N GLY A 18 19.07 -27.09 21.42
CA GLY A 18 18.26 -26.48 20.37
C GLY A 18 16.76 -26.43 20.67
N SER A 19 16.25 -27.35 21.50
CA SER A 19 14.81 -27.46 21.78
C SER A 19 14.30 -26.48 22.85
N GLN A 20 15.18 -25.91 23.68
CA GLN A 20 14.79 -25.02 24.77
C GLN A 20 14.67 -23.54 24.34
N LEU A 21 15.23 -23.16 23.19
CA LEU A 21 15.14 -21.77 22.70
C LEU A 21 13.80 -21.44 22.01
N ALA A 22 13.07 -22.44 21.52
CA ALA A 22 11.82 -22.22 20.78
C ALA A 22 10.62 -21.91 21.69
N THR A 23 10.63 -22.38 22.94
CA THR A 23 9.46 -22.30 23.82
C THR A 23 9.32 -20.96 24.55
N ASN A 24 10.43 -20.23 24.73
CA ASN A 24 10.43 -18.97 25.51
C ASN A 24 9.86 -17.76 24.76
N ASN A 25 9.81 -17.78 23.43
CA ASN A 25 9.32 -16.64 22.65
C ASN A 25 7.79 -16.67 22.45
N PHE A 26 7.16 -17.84 22.48
CA PHE A 26 5.71 -17.96 22.30
C PHE A 26 4.91 -17.47 23.51
N GLN A 27 5.43 -17.69 24.72
CA GLN A 27 4.82 -17.18 25.97
C GLN A 27 4.86 -15.64 26.05
N LYS A 28 5.94 -15.01 25.58
CA LYS A 28 6.06 -13.53 25.55
C LYS A 28 5.14 -12.87 24.52
N MET A 29 4.69 -13.61 23.51
CA MET A 29 3.81 -13.07 22.46
C MET A 29 2.33 -13.06 22.88
N LEU A 30 1.93 -13.84 23.89
CA LEU A 30 0.54 -13.95 24.37
C LEU A 30 0.15 -12.95 25.47
N MET A 31 1.10 -12.17 26.01
CA MET A 31 0.88 -11.24 27.13
C MET A 31 0.54 -9.79 26.71
N ILE A 32 0.39 -9.48 25.40
CA ILE A 32 0.16 -8.10 24.91
C ILE A 32 -1.19 -7.97 24.17
N SER A 33 -2.26 -8.59 24.68
CA SER A 33 -3.60 -8.37 24.13
C SER A 33 -4.66 -8.23 25.20
N ALA A 34 -4.56 -7.19 26.03
CA ALA A 34 -5.67 -6.69 26.83
C ALA A 34 -5.43 -5.22 27.18
N ILE A 35 -6.31 -4.33 26.71
CA ILE A 35 -6.69 -2.96 27.13
C ILE A 35 -7.23 -2.28 25.84
N SER A 36 -8.46 -2.60 25.46
CA SER A 36 -9.69 -1.80 25.68
C SER A 36 -9.65 -0.46 24.93
N ALA A 37 -10.38 -0.32 23.81
CA ALA A 37 -11.79 0.06 23.80
C ALA A 37 -12.06 1.33 24.62
N GLY A 38 -12.11 2.49 23.95
CA GLY A 38 -12.48 3.75 24.58
C GLY A 38 -12.51 4.93 23.60
N ILE A 39 -13.72 5.48 23.45
CA ILE A 39 -14.05 6.85 22.98
C ILE A 39 -14.34 6.98 21.47
N VAL A 40 -15.61 6.66 21.15
CA VAL A 40 -16.42 7.37 20.16
C VAL A 40 -16.86 8.69 20.79
N LEU A 41 -16.75 9.80 20.04
CA LEU A 41 -17.71 10.91 19.89
C LEU A 41 -17.02 12.27 19.75
N LEU A 42 -17.66 13.09 18.90
CA LEU A 42 -17.59 14.55 18.86
C LEU A 42 -16.39 15.20 18.16
N SER A 43 -16.69 15.80 16.99
CA SER A 43 -16.14 17.04 16.39
C SER A 43 -15.95 16.80 14.89
N GLY A 44 -16.46 17.58 13.95
CA GLY A 44 -17.12 18.85 14.03
C GLY A 44 -17.46 19.23 12.59
N LEU A 45 -18.73 19.59 12.41
CA LEU A 45 -19.32 20.18 11.23
C LEU A 45 -18.60 21.51 10.92
N ILE A 46 -17.73 21.56 9.89
CA ILE A 46 -17.14 22.82 9.43
C ILE A 46 -17.67 23.18 8.03
N LEU A 47 -18.59 24.13 8.08
CA LEU A 47 -18.93 25.20 7.13
C LEU A 47 -18.62 24.99 5.63
N PHE A 48 -19.70 24.78 4.88
CA PHE A 48 -19.85 25.23 3.50
C PHE A 48 -19.71 26.76 3.42
N ALA A 49 -18.58 27.27 2.96
CA ALA A 49 -18.42 28.65 2.57
C ALA A 49 -18.76 28.79 1.08
N ALA A 50 -19.85 29.52 0.81
CA ALA A 50 -20.32 29.87 -0.52
C ALA A 50 -19.33 30.81 -1.23
N THR A 51 -18.62 30.30 -2.24
CA THR A 51 -17.88 31.14 -3.18
C THR A 51 -18.81 31.56 -4.31
N LYS A 52 -19.09 32.87 -4.37
CA LYS A 52 -19.83 33.50 -5.47
C LYS A 52 -18.97 33.42 -6.74
N PRO A 53 -19.43 32.88 -7.87
CA PRO A 53 -18.73 33.04 -9.13
C PRO A 53 -18.87 34.51 -9.58
N ALA A 54 -17.74 35.19 -9.72
CA ALA A 54 -17.67 36.50 -10.35
C ALA A 54 -18.02 36.34 -11.84
N VAL A 55 -19.18 36.88 -12.22
CA VAL A 55 -19.58 37.02 -13.62
C VAL A 55 -18.81 38.21 -14.20
N SER A 56 -17.67 37.94 -14.84
CA SER A 56 -16.95 38.95 -15.59
C SER A 56 -17.65 39.20 -16.92
N LYS A 57 -18.04 40.46 -17.08
CA LYS A 57 -18.65 41.09 -18.26
C LYS A 57 -17.79 40.83 -19.51
N LEU A 58 -18.40 40.21 -20.52
CA LEU A 58 -17.83 39.99 -21.85
C LEU A 58 -17.96 41.29 -22.66
N GLU A 59 -16.87 42.04 -22.83
CA GLU A 59 -16.80 43.14 -23.80
C GLU A 59 -16.04 42.71 -25.07
N LYS A 60 -16.83 42.58 -26.14
CA LYS A 60 -16.65 43.17 -27.47
C LYS A 60 -15.33 42.93 -28.26
N SER A 61 -15.50 42.09 -29.29
CA SER A 61 -15.10 42.30 -30.71
C SER A 61 -13.62 42.38 -31.07
N GLY A 62 -13.14 41.34 -31.78
CA GLY A 62 -11.93 41.43 -32.59
C GLY A 62 -11.42 40.08 -33.08
N ALA A 63 -11.57 39.83 -34.39
CA ALA A 63 -10.84 38.86 -35.22
C ALA A 63 -10.91 37.35 -34.88
N LEU A 64 -11.65 36.62 -35.71
CA LEU A 64 -11.60 35.16 -35.83
C LEU A 64 -10.24 34.73 -36.39
N ALA A 65 -9.32 34.33 -35.51
CA ALA A 65 -8.17 33.51 -35.86
C ALA A 65 -8.50 32.05 -35.54
N THR A 66 -8.64 31.22 -36.57
CA THR A 66 -8.71 29.75 -36.46
C THR A 66 -7.38 29.23 -35.92
N VAL A 67 -7.27 29.13 -34.60
CA VAL A 67 -6.23 28.35 -33.92
C VAL A 67 -6.65 26.89 -33.89
N SER A 68 -6.14 26.13 -34.86
CA SER A 68 -6.09 24.68 -34.79
C SER A 68 -4.97 24.26 -33.84
N ALA A 69 -5.20 23.16 -33.12
CA ALA A 69 -4.32 22.50 -32.15
C ALA A 69 -4.21 23.16 -30.75
N ALA A 70 -4.98 22.62 -29.82
CA ALA A 70 -4.53 22.41 -28.45
C ALA A 70 -5.12 21.09 -27.98
N GLY A 71 -4.24 20.09 -27.79
CA GLY A 71 -4.61 18.78 -27.29
C GLY A 71 -5.45 18.92 -26.03
N ALA A 72 -6.50 18.11 -25.95
CA ALA A 72 -7.29 17.97 -24.74
C ALA A 72 -6.33 17.75 -23.57
N ALA A 73 -6.23 18.74 -22.68
CA ALA A 73 -5.60 18.53 -21.39
C ALA A 73 -6.27 17.30 -20.78
N PRO A 74 -5.51 16.27 -20.32
CA PRO A 74 -6.12 15.13 -19.68
C PRO A 74 -7.00 15.68 -18.56
N ALA A 75 -8.26 15.25 -18.56
CA ALA A 75 -9.17 15.58 -17.48
C ALA A 75 -8.42 15.31 -16.18
N VAL A 76 -8.18 16.36 -15.39
CA VAL A 76 -7.63 16.25 -14.05
C VAL A 76 -8.75 15.62 -13.22
N GLY A 77 -8.93 14.31 -13.40
CA GLY A 77 -9.72 13.46 -12.53
C GLY A 77 -9.17 13.67 -11.14
N GLY A 78 -10.08 13.98 -10.21
CA GLY A 78 -9.79 14.59 -8.91
C GLY A 78 -8.50 14.09 -8.28
N PHE A 79 -7.67 15.04 -7.81
CA PHE A 79 -6.40 14.79 -7.16
C PHE A 79 -6.49 13.61 -6.20
N GLN A 80 -6.03 12.44 -6.64
CA GLN A 80 -5.87 11.29 -5.77
C GLN A 80 -4.76 11.69 -4.79
N THR A 81 -5.15 12.01 -3.56
CA THR A 81 -4.21 12.36 -2.50
C THR A 81 -3.26 11.19 -2.31
N SER A 82 -1.99 11.39 -2.68
CA SER A 82 -0.96 10.37 -2.53
C SER A 82 -0.55 10.28 -1.06
N SER A 83 -0.59 9.09 -0.48
CA SER A 83 -0.22 8.89 0.92
C SER A 83 0.49 7.55 1.13
N ILE A 84 1.44 7.55 2.08
CA ILE A 84 2.16 6.36 2.54
C ILE A 84 2.04 6.33 4.06
N ASN A 85 1.61 5.21 4.61
CA ASN A 85 1.66 4.93 6.04
C ASN A 85 2.26 3.54 6.26
N ILE A 86 3.34 3.46 7.03
CA ILE A 86 4.02 2.21 7.37
C ILE A 86 4.12 2.15 8.89
N ALA A 87 3.45 1.18 9.49
CA ALA A 87 3.53 0.94 10.91
C ALA A 87 4.81 0.17 11.28
N ASN A 88 5.21 0.22 12.55
CA ASN A 88 6.42 -0.43 13.07
C ASN A 88 6.44 -1.96 12.90
N ASN A 89 5.28 -2.59 12.66
CA ASN A 89 5.14 -4.02 12.40
C ASN A 89 5.19 -4.38 10.90
N GLY A 90 5.45 -3.40 10.02
CA GLY A 90 5.47 -3.55 8.57
C GLY A 90 4.10 -3.49 7.91
N LEU A 91 3.01 -3.32 8.66
CA LEU A 91 1.70 -3.06 8.06
C LEU A 91 1.76 -1.75 7.28
N THR A 92 1.43 -1.83 6.01
CA THR A 92 1.63 -0.75 5.04
C THR A 92 0.31 -0.44 4.37
N TYR A 93 0.03 0.86 4.28
CA TYR A 93 -1.06 1.43 3.52
C TYR A 93 -0.46 2.45 2.55
N ILE A 94 -0.75 2.29 1.26
CA ILE A 94 -0.41 3.27 0.23
C ILE A 94 -1.67 3.63 -0.55
N GLN A 95 -1.76 4.88 -0.98
CA GLN A 95 -2.85 5.38 -1.81
C GLN A 95 -2.30 6.29 -2.90
N GLY A 96 -2.80 6.14 -4.12
CA GLY A 96 -2.38 6.95 -5.26
C GLY A 96 -1.21 6.37 -6.03
N ALA A 97 -0.95 5.06 -5.88
CA ALA A 97 0.11 4.39 -6.62
C ALA A 97 -0.37 4.04 -8.03
N ARG A 98 0.26 4.58 -9.07
CA ARG A 98 -0.13 4.37 -10.46
C ARG A 98 0.45 3.07 -11.00
N VAL A 99 -0.36 2.21 -11.58
CA VAL A 99 0.09 0.95 -12.21
C VAL A 99 0.96 1.25 -13.42
N THR A 100 2.17 0.66 -13.42
CA THR A 100 3.15 0.78 -14.52
C THR A 100 3.31 -0.53 -15.29
N GLU A 101 3.17 -1.67 -14.63
CA GLU A 101 3.31 -3.00 -15.23
C GLU A 101 2.49 -4.03 -14.44
N ILE A 102 1.90 -5.02 -15.13
CA ILE A 102 1.24 -6.16 -14.51
C ILE A 102 1.84 -7.43 -15.12
N THR A 103 2.40 -8.30 -14.28
CA THR A 103 3.00 -9.57 -14.69
C THR A 103 2.52 -10.68 -13.75
N GLY A 104 1.57 -11.48 -14.23
CA GLY A 104 0.94 -12.55 -13.44
C GLY A 104 0.26 -11.98 -12.18
N ASN A 105 0.79 -12.34 -11.01
CA ASN A 105 0.29 -11.90 -9.70
C ASN A 105 1.02 -10.66 -9.14
N THR A 106 1.96 -10.10 -9.90
CA THR A 106 2.78 -8.97 -9.50
C THR A 106 2.35 -7.71 -10.24
N ILE A 107 2.08 -6.65 -9.48
CA ILE A 107 1.72 -5.33 -10.01
C ILE A 107 2.85 -4.37 -9.63
N LYS A 108 3.54 -3.81 -10.63
CA LYS A 108 4.48 -2.71 -10.38
C LYS A 108 3.71 -1.40 -10.45
N THR A 109 3.97 -0.53 -9.49
CA THR A 109 3.37 0.79 -9.42
C THR A 109 4.42 1.85 -9.15
N SER A 110 4.13 3.08 -9.55
CA SER A 110 4.94 4.24 -9.23
C SER A 110 4.07 5.31 -8.59
N MET A 111 4.58 5.93 -7.54
CA MET A 111 3.87 6.97 -6.80
C MET A 111 4.79 8.17 -6.58
N SER A 112 4.28 9.35 -6.87
CA SER A 112 4.98 10.60 -6.59
C SER A 112 4.45 11.22 -5.30
N LEU A 113 5.34 11.50 -4.35
CA LEU A 113 5.04 12.25 -3.14
C LEU A 113 5.96 13.47 -3.07
N ASN A 114 5.39 14.66 -3.28
CA ASN A 114 6.14 15.90 -3.51
C ASN A 114 7.09 15.75 -4.71
N SER A 115 8.40 15.93 -4.50
CA SER A 115 9.45 15.78 -5.53
C SER A 115 10.03 14.37 -5.61
N ASN A 116 9.60 13.45 -4.75
CA ASN A 116 10.14 12.09 -4.69
C ASN A 116 9.24 11.11 -5.42
N THR A 117 9.83 10.14 -6.11
CA THR A 117 9.12 9.03 -6.74
C THR A 117 9.48 7.73 -6.05
N PHE A 118 8.47 6.93 -5.75
CA PHE A 118 8.57 5.65 -5.08
C PHE A 118 8.00 4.57 -6.00
N ASP A 119 8.84 3.60 -6.36
CA ASP A 119 8.40 2.44 -7.13
C ASP A 119 8.13 1.27 -6.16
N TRP A 120 6.94 0.68 -6.29
CA TRP A 120 6.46 -0.41 -5.45
C TRP A 120 6.20 -1.65 -6.27
N VAL A 121 6.49 -2.80 -5.68
CA VAL A 121 6.11 -4.11 -6.20
C VAL A 121 5.02 -4.67 -5.30
N ILE A 122 3.82 -4.82 -5.84
CA ILE A 122 2.67 -5.37 -5.12
C ILE A 122 2.54 -6.83 -5.53
N GLU A 123 2.70 -7.73 -4.58
CA GLU A 123 2.48 -9.16 -4.77
C GLU A 123 1.07 -9.51 -4.29
N THR A 124 0.26 -10.08 -5.19
CA THR A 124 -1.08 -10.54 -4.89
C THR A 124 -1.12 -12.06 -4.81
N SER A 125 -2.05 -12.61 -4.04
CA SER A 125 -2.29 -14.06 -3.92
C SER A 125 -3.78 -14.36 -4.08
N GLY A 126 -4.15 -15.65 -4.08
CA GLY A 126 -5.57 -16.05 -4.06
C GLY A 126 -6.35 -15.58 -2.82
N ALA A 127 -5.65 -15.13 -1.77
CA ALA A 127 -6.25 -14.57 -0.56
C ALA A 127 -6.41 -13.03 -0.60
N THR A 128 -5.77 -12.35 -1.57
CA THR A 128 -5.86 -10.90 -1.70
C THR A 128 -7.27 -10.50 -2.10
N LYS A 129 -7.83 -9.49 -1.43
CA LYS A 129 -9.14 -8.91 -1.78
C LYS A 129 -8.95 -7.79 -2.78
N LEU A 130 -9.45 -7.99 -4.00
CA LEU A 130 -9.45 -6.96 -5.04
C LEU A 130 -10.86 -6.39 -5.20
N ILE A 131 -10.99 -5.07 -5.09
CA ILE A 131 -12.25 -4.35 -5.31
C ILE A 131 -12.05 -3.14 -6.22
N ASN A 132 -13.07 -2.77 -6.98
CA ASN A 132 -13.02 -1.56 -7.80
C ASN A 132 -13.40 -0.31 -7.00
N HIS A 133 -13.36 0.85 -7.65
CA HIS A 133 -13.73 2.13 -7.04
C HIS A 133 -15.20 2.14 -6.54
N LEU A 134 -16.07 1.30 -7.13
CA LEU A 134 -17.47 1.12 -6.72
C LEU A 134 -17.66 0.13 -5.55
N GLY A 135 -16.57 -0.49 -5.04
CA GLY A 135 -16.63 -1.47 -3.96
C GLY A 135 -17.04 -2.88 -4.41
N GLN A 136 -17.12 -3.13 -5.72
CA GLN A 136 -17.44 -4.45 -6.27
C GLN A 136 -16.18 -5.30 -6.35
N LYS A 137 -16.33 -6.62 -6.15
CA LYS A 137 -15.22 -7.57 -6.31
C LYS A 137 -14.71 -7.54 -7.75
N GLN A 138 -13.40 -7.48 -7.91
CA GLN A 138 -12.73 -7.59 -9.21
C GLN A 138 -11.61 -8.65 -9.18
N THR A 139 -11.00 -8.88 -10.35
CA THR A 139 -9.84 -9.75 -10.54
C THR A 139 -8.63 -8.93 -10.95
N ILE A 140 -7.43 -9.52 -10.89
CA ILE A 140 -6.21 -8.82 -11.35
C ILE A 140 -6.26 -8.46 -12.84
N SER A 141 -7.01 -9.23 -13.63
CA SER A 141 -7.21 -8.98 -15.06
C SER A 141 -8.03 -7.72 -15.33
N ASP A 142 -8.80 -7.24 -14.36
CA ASP A 142 -9.62 -6.04 -14.49
C ASP A 142 -8.78 -4.76 -14.30
N ILE A 143 -7.73 -4.82 -13.47
CA ILE A 143 -6.75 -3.75 -13.28
C ILE A 143 -5.94 -3.53 -14.56
N LYS A 144 -5.72 -2.28 -14.94
CA LYS A 144 -4.99 -1.85 -16.13
C LYS A 144 -3.79 -0.98 -15.78
N VAL A 145 -2.82 -0.96 -16.69
CA VAL A 145 -1.71 0.00 -16.63
C VAL A 145 -2.27 1.41 -16.77
N GLY A 146 -1.89 2.29 -15.84
CA GLY A 146 -2.40 3.65 -15.73
C GLY A 146 -3.41 3.86 -14.61
N ASP A 147 -4.01 2.79 -14.07
CA ASP A 147 -4.94 2.87 -12.94
C ASP A 147 -4.21 3.33 -11.68
N TYR A 148 -4.95 3.91 -10.74
CA TYR A 148 -4.44 4.32 -9.44
C TYR A 148 -4.93 3.33 -8.39
N LEU A 149 -4.02 2.85 -7.55
CA LEU A 149 -4.33 1.86 -6.53
C LEU A 149 -4.19 2.43 -5.13
N MET A 150 -5.07 1.94 -4.27
CA MET A 150 -4.94 1.91 -2.82
C MET A 150 -4.63 0.48 -2.40
N VAL A 151 -3.58 0.29 -1.61
CA VAL A 151 -3.09 -1.03 -1.22
C VAL A 151 -2.87 -1.07 0.27
N THR A 152 -3.38 -2.13 0.90
CA THR A 152 -3.06 -2.49 2.28
C THR A 152 -2.41 -3.87 2.28
N GLY A 153 -1.30 -4.00 3.01
CA GLY A 153 -0.60 -5.28 3.11
C GLY A 153 0.61 -5.20 4.04
N LYS A 154 1.49 -6.18 3.93
CA LYS A 154 2.72 -6.25 4.72
C LYS A 154 3.93 -5.93 3.84
N LEU A 155 4.74 -4.96 4.25
CA LEU A 155 6.01 -4.67 3.63
C LEU A 155 6.97 -5.84 3.90
N LEU A 156 7.58 -6.34 2.83
CA LEU A 156 8.62 -7.35 2.89
C LEU A 156 9.99 -6.67 2.88
N GLU A 157 10.91 -7.17 3.70
CA GLU A 157 12.30 -6.70 3.65
C GLU A 157 12.94 -7.18 2.35
N SER A 158 13.28 -6.22 1.47
CA SER A 158 14.01 -6.49 0.24
C SER A 158 15.11 -5.45 0.05
N LYS A 159 16.26 -5.88 -0.47
CA LYS A 159 17.39 -4.99 -0.72
C LYS A 159 17.10 -4.13 -1.95
N GLY A 160 16.58 -2.93 -1.72
CA GLY A 160 16.42 -1.90 -2.74
C GLY A 160 15.11 -1.92 -3.52
N SER A 161 14.11 -2.69 -3.09
CA SER A 161 12.75 -2.64 -3.65
C SER A 161 11.72 -2.64 -2.54
N TYR A 162 10.66 -1.84 -2.69
CA TYR A 162 9.55 -1.81 -1.75
C TYR A 162 8.50 -2.83 -2.19
N ILE A 163 8.57 -4.03 -1.60
CA ILE A 163 7.66 -5.13 -1.94
C ILE A 163 6.55 -5.23 -0.89
N ILE A 164 5.28 -5.15 -1.30
CA ILE A 164 4.12 -5.30 -0.44
C ILE A 164 3.44 -6.63 -0.78
N ASN A 165 3.33 -7.52 0.21
CA ASN A 165 2.41 -8.65 0.13
C ASN A 165 0.99 -8.14 0.45
N ALA A 166 0.14 -8.06 -0.58
CA ALA A 166 -1.14 -7.37 -0.50
C ALA A 166 -2.23 -8.23 0.14
N GLU A 167 -2.89 -7.68 1.15
CA GLU A 167 -4.13 -8.23 1.72
C GLU A 167 -5.36 -7.62 1.02
N PHE A 168 -5.27 -6.35 0.64
CA PHE A 168 -6.35 -5.59 0.03
C PHE A 168 -5.81 -4.65 -1.06
N VAL A 169 -6.46 -4.66 -2.22
CA VAL A 169 -6.18 -3.75 -3.34
C VAL A 169 -7.49 -3.15 -3.81
N ARG A 170 -7.52 -1.82 -3.92
CA ARG A 170 -8.62 -1.06 -4.47
C ARG A 170 -8.14 -0.16 -5.60
N GLU A 171 -8.85 -0.21 -6.71
CA GLU A 171 -8.77 0.76 -7.81
C GLU A 171 -9.57 2.03 -7.49
#